data_AF-A0A2V8MLQ2-F1
#
_entry.id   AF-A0A2V8MLQ2-F1
#
_cell.length_a   1.000
_cell.length_b   1.000
_cell.length_c   1.000
_cell.angle_alpha   90.00
_cell.angle_beta   90.00
_cell.angle_gamma   90.00
#
_symmetry.space_group_name_H-M   'P 1'
#
loop_
_entity.id
_entity.type
_entity.pdbx_description
1 polymer ?
#
loop_
_entity_poly.entity_id
_entity_poly.type
_entity_poly.pdbx_seq_one_letter_code
_entity_poly.pdbx_strand_id
1 'polypeptide(L)'
;MMARRMRRGHPLPKVLLWTFLLLLVYSSSLSFMRAGMREQTPRERVAIAAPDISVFVPENAVLNKQMSVDLENDGVDEIVLAYAIPDESNRYSIATRVRILKYRSRSGWSVAFEDLGTVDNGGGPSDAITIEKVTSSSGKDGVVVALRNSGAGTAIEWHLLAAARNRIIKLNAMRVKAKVLKDRGYWDGGYNGVSTDGDLVIESLPGYSTHTARCCPDRPPLEIRLRFTGTSLTLDSVKEVLPFTPQKY
;
A
#
# COMPACT_ATOMS: atom_id res chain seq x y z
N MET A 1 -20.68 -34.38 -87.22
CA MET A 1 -21.02 -35.20 -86.03
C MET A 1 -20.87 -34.36 -84.77
N MET A 2 -21.83 -34.47 -83.85
CA MET A 2 -21.89 -33.87 -82.49
C MET A 2 -20.58 -34.14 -81.70
N ALA A 3 -20.14 -33.35 -80.71
CA ALA A 3 -20.79 -32.88 -79.47
C ALA A 3 -20.00 -31.66 -78.89
N ARG A 4 -20.63 -30.57 -78.41
CA ARG A 4 -21.04 -30.27 -76.99
C ARG A 4 -19.92 -30.53 -75.95
N ARG A 5 -19.66 -29.74 -74.90
CA ARG A 5 -20.08 -28.45 -74.30
C ARG A 5 -19.36 -28.39 -72.93
N MET A 6 -18.96 -27.23 -72.40
CA MET A 6 -19.03 -26.77 -70.98
C MET A 6 -18.10 -25.55 -70.76
N ARG A 7 -18.65 -24.32 -70.63
CA ARG A 7 -19.06 -23.59 -69.40
C ARG A 7 -17.86 -23.02 -68.62
N ARG A 8 -17.63 -21.70 -68.75
CA ARG A 8 -18.04 -20.59 -67.84
C ARG A 8 -17.27 -20.58 -66.51
N GLY A 9 -16.30 -19.66 -66.40
CA GLY A 9 -15.86 -19.07 -65.14
C GLY A 9 -16.24 -17.60 -65.13
N HIS A 10 -17.17 -17.20 -64.25
CA HIS A 10 -17.45 -15.80 -63.96
C HIS A 10 -16.35 -15.26 -63.02
N PRO A 11 -15.83 -14.04 -63.24
CA PRO A 11 -14.95 -13.41 -62.25
C PRO A 11 -15.80 -12.97 -61.06
N LEU A 12 -15.53 -13.53 -59.88
CA LEU A 12 -16.04 -13.01 -58.62
C LEU A 12 -15.55 -11.55 -58.45
N PRO A 13 -16.44 -10.61 -58.08
CA PRO A 13 -16.07 -9.21 -57.96
C PRO A 13 -15.15 -9.04 -56.76
N LYS A 14 -13.97 -8.45 -57.01
CA LYS A 14 -12.91 -8.17 -56.01
C LYS A 14 -13.44 -7.50 -54.73
N VAL A 15 -14.58 -6.81 -54.79
CA VAL A 15 -15.25 -6.14 -53.66
C VAL A 15 -15.64 -7.11 -52.52
N LEU A 16 -16.03 -8.35 -52.83
CA LEU A 16 -16.41 -9.35 -51.81
C LEU A 16 -15.20 -9.89 -51.02
N LEU A 17 -14.00 -9.84 -51.60
CA LEU A 17 -12.78 -10.33 -50.94
C LEU A 17 -12.26 -9.30 -49.91
N TRP A 18 -12.39 -8.02 -50.20
CA TRP A 18 -11.97 -6.93 -49.29
C TRP A 18 -12.89 -6.78 -48.09
N THR A 19 -14.21 -6.99 -48.26
CA THR A 19 -15.16 -6.95 -47.13
C THR A 19 -14.98 -8.14 -46.19
N PHE A 20 -14.64 -9.33 -46.70
CA PHE A 20 -14.33 -10.50 -45.86
C PHE A 20 -13.03 -10.31 -45.06
N LEU A 21 -12.00 -9.68 -45.63
CA LEU A 21 -10.74 -9.42 -44.91
C LEU A 21 -10.91 -8.41 -43.78
N LEU A 22 -11.69 -7.34 -43.97
CA LEU A 22 -11.98 -6.34 -42.94
C LEU A 22 -12.79 -6.92 -41.77
N LEU A 23 -13.72 -7.84 -42.03
CA LEU A 23 -14.48 -8.54 -40.97
C LEU A 23 -13.61 -9.50 -40.15
N LEU A 24 -12.60 -10.15 -40.75
CA LEU A 24 -11.64 -11.00 -40.04
C LEU A 24 -10.67 -10.22 -39.13
N VAL A 25 -10.25 -9.01 -39.55
CA VAL A 25 -9.42 -8.12 -38.71
C VAL A 25 -10.23 -7.48 -37.58
N TYR A 26 -11.51 -7.16 -37.82
CA TYR A 26 -12.36 -6.60 -36.77
C TYR A 26 -12.78 -7.64 -35.72
N SER A 27 -13.04 -8.90 -36.12
CA SER A 27 -13.39 -9.98 -35.19
C SER A 27 -12.20 -10.45 -34.34
N SER A 28 -10.97 -10.44 -34.89
CA SER A 28 -9.78 -10.73 -34.09
C SER A 28 -9.47 -9.64 -33.06
N SER A 29 -9.85 -8.39 -33.32
CA SER A 29 -9.72 -7.28 -32.35
C SER A 29 -10.70 -7.42 -31.16
N LEU A 30 -11.88 -8.00 -31.38
CA LEU A 30 -12.88 -8.25 -30.34
C LEU A 30 -12.53 -9.47 -29.45
N SER A 31 -11.78 -10.43 -29.98
CA SER A 31 -11.29 -11.57 -29.17
C SER A 31 -10.15 -11.18 -28.21
N PHE A 32 -9.38 -10.13 -28.52
CA PHE A 32 -8.33 -9.63 -27.62
C PHE A 32 -8.83 -8.69 -26.51
N MET A 33 -10.03 -8.12 -26.63
CA MET A 33 -10.62 -7.31 -25.54
C MET A 33 -11.44 -8.13 -24.53
N ARG A 34 -11.64 -9.43 -24.75
CA ARG A 34 -12.34 -10.33 -23.80
C ARG A 34 -11.45 -11.37 -23.14
N ALA A 35 -10.20 -11.51 -23.58
CA ALA A 35 -9.20 -12.32 -22.91
C ALA A 35 -8.51 -11.52 -21.81
N GLY A 36 -9.09 -11.44 -20.62
CA GLY A 36 -8.35 -10.89 -19.48
C GLY A 36 -9.13 -10.41 -18.26
N MET A 37 -10.46 -10.34 -18.26
CA MET A 37 -11.17 -10.35 -16.97
C MET A 37 -11.38 -11.80 -16.58
N ARG A 38 -10.30 -12.41 -16.09
CA ARG A 38 -10.46 -13.55 -15.19
C ARG A 38 -11.19 -12.95 -13.99
N GLU A 39 -12.51 -13.15 -13.91
CA GLU A 39 -13.23 -13.04 -12.65
C GLU A 39 -12.36 -13.81 -11.65
N GLN A 40 -11.71 -13.07 -10.75
CA GLN A 40 -11.08 -13.68 -9.59
C GLN A 40 -12.27 -14.25 -8.82
N THR A 41 -12.54 -15.54 -9.02
CA THR A 41 -13.42 -16.29 -8.15
C THR A 41 -13.00 -15.93 -6.73
N PRO A 42 -13.91 -15.42 -5.87
CA PRO A 42 -13.55 -15.07 -4.51
C PRO A 42 -12.84 -16.27 -3.89
N ARG A 43 -11.56 -16.10 -3.55
CA ARG A 43 -10.81 -17.17 -2.88
C ARG A 43 -11.53 -17.46 -1.58
N GLU A 44 -11.87 -18.73 -1.38
CA GLU A 44 -12.52 -19.20 -0.17
C GLU A 44 -11.57 -18.93 1.00
N ARG A 45 -11.95 -18.02 1.91
CA ARG A 45 -11.17 -17.73 3.11
C ARG A 45 -11.23 -18.95 4.03
N VAL A 46 -10.07 -19.42 4.47
CA VAL A 46 -10.00 -20.50 5.45
C VAL A 46 -10.29 -19.92 6.83
N ALA A 47 -11.40 -20.33 7.45
CA ALA A 47 -11.74 -19.90 8.80
C ALA A 47 -10.86 -20.64 9.83
N ILE A 48 -9.84 -19.94 10.35
CA ILE A 48 -8.97 -20.41 11.42
C ILE A 48 -9.37 -19.72 12.71
N ALA A 49 -9.46 -20.47 13.81
CA ALA A 49 -9.74 -19.87 15.12
C ALA A 49 -8.66 -18.83 15.47
N ALA A 50 -9.08 -17.63 15.88
CA ALA A 50 -8.18 -16.57 16.26
C ALA A 50 -7.30 -16.99 17.47
N PRO A 51 -6.03 -16.54 17.53
CA PRO A 51 -5.17 -16.83 18.67
C PRO A 51 -5.63 -16.08 19.93
N ASP A 52 -5.31 -16.62 21.10
CA ASP A 52 -5.25 -15.83 22.32
C ASP A 52 -4.07 -14.85 22.22
N ILE A 53 -4.38 -13.58 22.04
CA ILE A 53 -3.37 -12.52 21.85
C ILE A 53 -2.54 -12.26 23.10
N SER A 54 -3.02 -12.62 24.30
CA SER A 54 -2.29 -12.40 25.56
C SER A 54 -0.98 -13.21 25.63
N VAL A 55 -0.92 -14.35 24.91
CA VAL A 55 0.30 -15.15 24.75
C VAL A 55 1.36 -14.42 23.93
N PHE A 56 0.95 -13.46 23.08
CA PHE A 56 1.81 -12.77 22.13
C PHE A 56 2.03 -11.29 22.47
N VAL A 57 1.46 -10.78 23.55
CA VAL A 57 1.59 -9.39 23.98
C VAL A 57 2.00 -9.38 25.46
N PRO A 58 3.11 -8.73 25.84
CA PRO A 58 3.50 -8.64 27.25
C PRO A 58 2.40 -8.04 28.13
N GLU A 59 2.25 -8.51 29.36
CA GLU A 59 1.19 -8.06 30.29
C GLU A 59 1.21 -6.54 30.56
N ASN A 60 2.39 -5.93 30.55
CA ASN A 60 2.57 -4.50 30.76
C ASN A 60 2.42 -3.65 29.49
N ALA A 61 2.13 -4.28 28.33
CA ALA A 61 1.97 -3.56 27.08
C ALA A 61 0.56 -3.00 26.92
N VAL A 62 0.47 -1.84 26.26
CA VAL A 62 -0.79 -1.26 25.79
C VAL A 62 -0.98 -1.66 24.34
N LEU A 63 -2.03 -2.45 24.05
CA LEU A 63 -2.39 -2.80 22.67
C LEU A 63 -3.06 -1.60 21.99
N ASN A 64 -2.38 -1.02 21.00
CA ASN A 64 -2.90 0.12 20.24
C ASN A 64 -3.92 -0.34 19.20
N LYS A 65 -3.63 -1.44 18.50
CA LYS A 65 -4.48 -1.95 17.43
C LYS A 65 -4.20 -3.42 17.10
N GLN A 66 -5.26 -4.12 16.75
CA GLN A 66 -5.23 -5.47 16.17
C GLN A 66 -5.95 -5.45 14.83
N MET A 67 -5.43 -6.16 13.83
CA MET A 67 -6.13 -6.34 12.56
C MET A 67 -5.78 -7.63 11.84
N SER A 68 -6.69 -8.08 10.96
CA SER A 68 -6.54 -9.23 10.06
C SER A 68 -6.11 -8.74 8.68
N VAL A 69 -5.10 -9.37 8.09
CA VAL A 69 -4.58 -9.03 6.75
C VAL A 69 -4.23 -10.30 5.99
N ASP A 70 -4.37 -10.30 4.66
CA ASP A 70 -3.89 -11.36 3.79
C ASP A 70 -2.65 -10.85 3.01
N LEU A 71 -1.48 -10.90 3.67
CA LEU A 71 -0.25 -10.34 3.10
C LEU A 71 0.22 -11.13 1.89
N GLU A 72 0.02 -12.44 1.91
CA GLU A 72 0.47 -13.36 0.88
C GLU A 72 -0.53 -13.47 -0.27
N ASN A 73 -1.76 -13.00 -0.08
CA ASN A 73 -2.92 -13.26 -0.94
C ASN A 73 -3.04 -14.77 -1.15
N ASP A 74 -3.23 -15.53 -0.08
CA ASP A 74 -3.46 -16.98 -0.12
C ASP A 74 -4.81 -17.39 0.51
N GLY A 75 -5.59 -16.43 0.99
CA GLY A 75 -6.87 -16.66 1.67
C GLY A 75 -6.74 -17.07 3.13
N VAL A 76 -5.52 -17.03 3.69
CA VAL A 76 -5.23 -17.28 5.10
C VAL A 76 -4.77 -15.99 5.75
N ASP A 77 -5.62 -15.43 6.62
CA ASP A 77 -5.29 -14.18 7.28
C ASP A 77 -4.15 -14.33 8.29
N GLU A 78 -3.21 -13.39 8.27
CA GLU A 78 -2.32 -13.08 9.38
C GLU A 78 -2.96 -12.09 10.37
N ILE A 79 -2.59 -12.20 11.64
CA ILE A 79 -3.01 -11.26 12.68
C ILE A 79 -1.86 -10.30 12.99
N VAL A 80 -2.12 -9.01 12.84
CA VAL A 80 -1.16 -7.94 13.12
C VAL A 80 -1.53 -7.30 14.44
N LEU A 81 -0.55 -7.22 15.35
CA LEU A 81 -0.65 -6.62 16.67
C LEU A 81 0.30 -5.44 16.73
N ALA A 82 -0.20 -4.24 16.96
CA ALA A 82 0.61 -3.06 17.26
C ALA A 82 0.39 -2.67 18.72
N TYR A 83 1.47 -2.60 19.49
CA TYR A 83 1.42 -2.30 20.91
C TYR A 83 2.64 -1.49 21.35
N ALA A 84 2.47 -0.81 22.47
CA ALA A 84 3.51 -0.03 23.11
C ALA A 84 3.82 -0.60 24.50
N ILE A 85 5.10 -0.61 24.87
CA ILE A 85 5.58 -1.02 26.18
C ILE A 85 6.10 0.25 26.87
N PRO A 86 5.44 0.73 27.94
CA PRO A 86 5.95 1.85 28.72
C PRO A 86 7.26 1.46 29.39
N ASP A 87 8.25 2.34 29.35
CA ASP A 87 9.50 2.19 30.10
C ASP A 87 9.36 2.87 31.46
N GLU A 88 9.34 2.06 32.53
CA GLU A 88 9.28 2.56 33.90
C GLU A 88 10.52 3.35 34.30
N SER A 89 11.67 3.07 33.68
CA SER A 89 12.93 3.76 33.94
C SER A 89 13.05 5.09 33.18
N ASN A 90 12.31 5.23 32.08
CA ASN A 90 12.28 6.43 31.26
C ASN A 90 10.89 6.69 30.69
N ARG A 91 10.05 7.39 31.46
CA ARG A 91 8.69 7.79 31.05
C ARG A 91 8.63 8.63 29.75
N TYR A 92 9.77 9.11 29.26
CA TYR A 92 9.84 9.90 28.03
C TYR A 92 10.07 9.05 26.79
N SER A 93 10.43 7.78 26.93
CA SER A 93 10.71 6.90 25.80
C SER A 93 9.78 5.69 25.87
N ILE A 94 9.10 5.40 24.77
CA ILE A 94 8.11 4.33 24.70
C ILE A 94 8.54 3.37 23.62
N ALA A 95 8.83 2.12 24.02
CA ALA A 95 9.13 1.08 23.06
C ALA A 95 7.85 0.67 22.34
N THR A 96 7.88 0.62 21.01
CA THR A 96 6.75 0.20 20.18
C THR A 96 7.08 -1.10 19.48
N ARG A 97 6.10 -1.98 19.32
CA ARG A 97 6.26 -3.23 18.58
C ARG A 97 5.11 -3.48 17.63
N VAL A 98 5.43 -4.05 16.48
CA VAL A 98 4.45 -4.70 15.60
C VAL A 98 4.79 -6.18 15.49
N ARG A 99 3.86 -7.05 15.84
CA ARG A 99 3.98 -8.50 15.60
C ARG A 99 3.02 -8.92 14.52
N ILE A 100 3.49 -9.73 13.59
CA ILE A 100 2.62 -10.43 12.63
C ILE A 100 2.61 -11.90 13.01
N LEU A 101 1.44 -12.38 13.39
CA LEU A 101 1.19 -13.77 13.73
C LEU A 101 0.70 -14.50 12.49
N LYS A 102 1.28 -15.66 12.24
CA LYS A 102 0.87 -16.55 11.15
C LYS A 102 0.50 -17.91 11.69
N TYR A 103 -0.62 -18.44 11.22
CA TYR A 103 -1.01 -19.80 11.51
C TYR A 103 -0.25 -20.78 10.61
N ARG A 104 0.24 -21.87 11.20
CA ARG A 104 0.75 -23.02 10.47
C ARG A 104 0.11 -24.28 11.03
N SER A 105 -0.37 -25.15 10.16
CA SER A 105 -1.09 -26.38 10.55
C SER A 105 -0.35 -27.26 11.57
N ARG A 106 0.99 -27.27 11.53
CA ARG A 106 1.82 -28.10 12.42
C ARG A 106 2.19 -27.44 13.75
N SER A 107 2.18 -26.11 13.84
CA SER A 107 2.69 -25.37 14.99
C SER A 107 1.70 -24.36 15.58
N GLY A 108 0.50 -24.27 15.02
CA GLY A 108 -0.48 -23.26 15.39
C GLY A 108 -0.05 -21.84 15.04
N TRP A 109 -0.55 -20.87 15.78
CA TRP A 109 -0.17 -19.47 15.68
C TRP A 109 1.23 -19.22 16.23
N SER A 110 2.02 -18.45 15.48
CA SER A 110 3.39 -18.10 15.87
C SER A 110 3.77 -16.73 15.31
N VAL A 111 4.73 -16.06 15.96
CA VAL A 111 5.28 -14.78 15.46
C VAL A 111 6.09 -15.06 14.18
N ALA A 112 5.58 -14.61 13.05
CA ALA A 112 6.24 -14.70 11.75
C ALA A 112 7.17 -13.51 11.48
N PHE A 113 6.87 -12.35 12.09
CA PHE A 113 7.66 -11.14 11.97
C PHE A 113 7.48 -10.27 13.22
N GLU A 114 8.55 -9.59 13.60
CA GLU A 114 8.54 -8.59 14.66
C GLU A 114 9.24 -7.32 14.17
N ASP A 115 8.57 -6.20 14.34
CA ASP A 115 9.10 -4.86 14.19
C ASP A 115 9.26 -4.20 15.55
N LEU A 116 10.35 -3.46 15.72
CA LEU A 116 10.72 -2.72 16.91
C LEU A 116 10.93 -1.25 16.54
N GLY A 117 10.38 -0.37 17.37
CA GLY A 117 10.56 1.06 17.27
C GLY A 117 10.60 1.71 18.64
N THR A 118 10.85 3.01 18.67
CA THR A 118 10.83 3.81 19.89
C THR A 118 10.35 5.21 19.53
N VAL A 119 9.48 5.77 20.37
CA VAL A 119 9.04 7.16 20.26
C VAL A 119 9.41 7.91 21.53
N ASP A 120 9.86 9.14 21.35
CA ASP A 120 10.14 10.05 22.45
C ASP A 120 8.97 11.03 22.64
N ASN A 121 8.69 11.32 23.91
CA ASN A 121 7.42 11.75 24.51
C ASN A 121 6.48 12.66 23.71
N GLY A 122 5.18 12.36 23.85
CA GLY A 122 4.10 13.32 23.69
C GLY A 122 2.75 12.85 24.24
N GLY A 123 2.32 11.61 23.93
CA GLY A 123 0.90 11.19 24.05
C GLY A 123 0.66 9.92 24.84
N GLY A 124 1.73 9.36 25.40
CA GLY A 124 1.68 8.09 26.08
C GLY A 124 1.59 6.88 25.13
N PRO A 125 1.57 5.67 25.70
CA PRO A 125 1.67 4.43 24.94
C PRO A 125 0.47 4.18 24.03
N SER A 126 -0.72 4.74 24.29
CA SER A 126 -1.91 4.56 23.44
C SER A 126 -1.79 5.18 22.05
N ASP A 127 -0.96 6.20 21.89
CA ASP A 127 -0.83 6.97 20.64
C ASP A 127 0.53 6.79 19.97
N ALA A 128 1.44 6.03 20.60
CA ALA A 128 2.83 5.86 20.16
C ALA A 128 2.97 5.23 18.77
N ILE A 129 2.03 4.34 18.41
CA ILE A 129 2.05 3.61 17.14
C ILE A 129 0.65 3.50 16.56
N THR A 130 0.55 3.70 15.25
CA THR A 130 -0.66 3.45 14.47
C THR A 130 -0.35 2.45 13.36
N ILE A 131 -1.30 1.56 13.08
CA ILE A 131 -1.25 0.71 11.89
C ILE A 131 -2.50 0.89 11.04
N GLU A 132 -2.34 0.86 9.72
CA GLU A 132 -3.42 0.91 8.73
C GLU A 132 -3.20 -0.15 7.66
N LYS A 133 -4.29 -0.70 7.13
CA LYS A 133 -4.24 -1.67 6.04
C LYS A 133 -4.38 -0.95 4.71
N VAL A 134 -3.52 -1.32 3.77
CA VAL A 134 -3.68 -1.01 2.35
C VAL A 134 -3.84 -2.30 1.57
N THR A 135 -4.61 -2.26 0.50
CA THR A 135 -4.84 -3.44 -0.34
C THR A 135 -4.45 -3.10 -1.77
N SER A 136 -3.41 -3.77 -2.27
CA SER A 136 -2.93 -3.55 -3.64
C SER A 136 -3.92 -4.07 -4.68
N SER A 137 -3.78 -3.61 -5.93
CA SER A 137 -4.53 -4.15 -7.08
C SER A 137 -4.28 -5.64 -7.34
N SER A 138 -3.20 -6.20 -6.79
CA SER A 138 -2.92 -7.65 -6.83
C SER A 138 -3.72 -8.46 -5.80
N GLY A 139 -4.49 -7.80 -4.93
CA GLY A 139 -5.23 -8.42 -3.83
C GLY A 139 -4.39 -8.66 -2.57
N LYS A 140 -3.08 -8.44 -2.62
CA LYS A 140 -2.22 -8.50 -1.43
C LYS A 140 -2.49 -7.32 -0.51
N ASP A 141 -2.69 -7.61 0.76
CA ASP A 141 -2.70 -6.61 1.82
C ASP A 141 -1.27 -6.20 2.19
N GLY A 142 -1.16 -5.00 2.75
CA GLY A 142 0.03 -4.46 3.37
C GLY A 142 -0.37 -3.68 4.62
N VAL A 143 0.58 -3.50 5.53
CA VAL A 143 0.36 -2.77 6.80
C VAL A 143 1.25 -1.54 6.81
N VAL A 144 0.66 -0.36 6.72
CA VAL A 144 1.36 0.89 7.03
C VAL A 144 1.53 0.98 8.54
N VAL A 145 2.77 1.14 8.98
CA VAL A 145 3.16 1.36 10.37
C VAL A 145 3.66 2.79 10.49
N ALA A 146 3.08 3.57 11.40
CA ALA A 146 3.46 4.95 11.66
C ALA A 146 3.74 5.15 13.15
N LEU A 147 4.96 5.58 13.48
CA LEU A 147 5.38 5.94 14.84
C LEU A 147 5.13 7.44 15.05
N ARG A 148 4.37 7.80 16.08
CA ARG A 148 3.93 9.19 16.31
C ARG A 148 4.51 9.74 17.61
N ASN A 149 5.09 10.94 17.53
CA ASN A 149 5.30 11.77 18.71
C ASN A 149 4.05 12.64 18.87
N SER A 150 3.43 12.59 20.05
CA SER A 150 2.23 13.41 20.28
C SER A 150 2.59 14.87 20.56
N GLY A 151 1.66 15.75 20.18
CA GLY A 151 1.82 17.20 20.20
C GLY A 151 1.65 17.81 18.81
N ALA A 152 2.07 17.11 17.75
CA ALA A 152 1.96 17.60 16.37
C ALA A 152 1.03 16.77 15.47
N GLY A 153 0.58 15.60 15.91
CA GLY A 153 -0.24 14.69 15.07
C GLY A 153 0.52 14.08 13.89
N THR A 154 1.85 14.21 13.87
CA THR A 154 2.75 13.77 12.80
C THR A 154 3.52 12.51 13.18
N ALA A 155 3.74 11.63 12.20
CA ALA A 155 4.66 10.51 12.31
C ALA A 155 6.12 10.98 12.22
N ILE A 156 6.97 10.46 13.10
CA ILE A 156 8.43 10.63 13.03
C ILE A 156 9.06 9.65 12.04
N GLU A 157 8.46 8.47 11.93
CA GLU A 157 8.87 7.42 11.02
C GLU A 157 7.61 6.69 10.57
N TRP A 158 7.61 6.25 9.31
CA TRP A 158 6.65 5.30 8.82
C TRP A 158 7.28 4.37 7.80
N HIS A 159 6.72 3.17 7.68
CA HIS A 159 7.05 2.21 6.64
C HIS A 159 5.85 1.30 6.37
N LEU A 160 5.92 0.49 5.32
CA LEU A 160 4.90 -0.48 4.97
C LEU A 160 5.45 -1.90 5.12
N LEU A 161 4.76 -2.76 5.87
CA LEU A 161 5.03 -4.19 5.94
C LEU A 161 4.28 -4.91 4.82
N ALA A 162 4.98 -5.74 4.06
CA ALA A 162 4.41 -6.53 2.97
C ALA A 162 5.07 -7.90 2.84
N ALA A 163 4.38 -8.87 2.27
CA ALA A 163 4.98 -10.16 1.92
C ALA A 163 5.61 -10.14 0.52
N ALA A 164 6.94 -10.26 0.46
CA ALA A 164 7.70 -10.41 -0.76
C ALA A 164 8.65 -11.60 -0.65
N ARG A 165 8.70 -12.44 -1.70
CA ARG A 165 9.57 -13.63 -1.78
C ARG A 165 9.41 -14.54 -0.54
N ASN A 166 8.17 -14.79 -0.13
CA ASN A 166 7.78 -15.63 1.02
C ASN A 166 8.33 -15.13 2.37
N ARG A 167 8.54 -13.82 2.52
CA ARG A 167 8.95 -13.18 3.77
C ARG A 167 8.23 -11.86 3.94
N ILE A 168 7.96 -11.49 5.18
CA ILE A 168 7.50 -10.16 5.53
C ILE A 168 8.71 -9.22 5.52
N ILE A 169 8.60 -8.11 4.79
CA ILE A 169 9.66 -7.12 4.63
C ILE A 169 9.14 -5.72 4.94
N LYS A 170 10.06 -4.83 5.33
CA LYS A 170 9.80 -3.39 5.45
C LYS A 170 10.07 -2.70 4.12
N LEU A 171 9.06 -2.02 3.60
CA LEU A 171 9.15 -1.11 2.47
C LEU A 171 9.14 0.32 3.01
N ASN A 172 10.21 1.07 2.77
CA ASN A 172 10.26 2.49 3.12
C ASN A 172 10.37 3.34 1.85
N ALA A 173 9.84 4.56 1.94
CA ALA A 173 9.84 5.51 0.83
C ALA A 173 10.92 6.59 0.95
N MET A 174 11.83 6.47 1.92
CA MET A 174 12.83 7.50 2.24
C MET A 174 13.62 7.96 1.01
N ARG A 175 14.03 7.01 0.14
CA ARG A 175 14.78 7.35 -1.08
C ARG A 175 13.94 8.15 -2.09
N VAL A 176 12.65 7.82 -2.21
CA VAL A 176 11.71 8.53 -3.09
C VAL A 176 11.47 9.92 -2.53
N LYS A 177 11.14 10.03 -1.24
CA LYS A 177 10.95 11.29 -0.54
C LYS A 177 12.16 12.21 -0.68
N ALA A 178 13.36 11.76 -0.34
CA ALA A 178 14.58 12.55 -0.42
C ALA A 178 14.82 13.10 -1.84
N LYS A 179 14.55 12.29 -2.88
CA LYS A 179 14.63 12.74 -4.27
C LYS A 179 13.58 13.80 -4.60
N VAL A 180 12.31 13.56 -4.24
CA VAL A 180 11.21 14.52 -4.50
C VAL A 180 11.48 15.86 -3.83
N LEU A 181 11.92 15.85 -2.57
CA LEU A 181 12.24 17.08 -1.83
C LEU A 181 13.39 17.84 -2.47
N LYS A 182 14.49 17.15 -2.79
CA LYS A 182 15.63 17.75 -3.47
C LYS A 182 15.23 18.38 -4.81
N ASP A 183 14.48 17.66 -5.64
CA ASP A 183 14.09 18.12 -6.98
C ASP A 183 13.14 19.32 -6.94
N ARG A 184 12.37 19.48 -5.85
CA ARG A 184 11.43 20.60 -5.66
C ARG A 184 11.96 21.72 -4.78
N GLY A 185 13.19 21.62 -4.28
CA GLY A 185 13.81 22.62 -3.41
C GLY A 185 13.21 22.67 -2.00
N TYR A 186 12.74 21.53 -1.48
CA TYR A 186 12.28 21.36 -0.11
C TYR A 186 13.39 20.70 0.74
N TRP A 187 13.40 21.01 2.03
CA TRP A 187 14.26 20.35 3.01
C TRP A 187 13.49 19.23 3.73
N ASP A 188 14.19 18.21 4.24
CA ASP A 188 13.56 17.16 5.05
C ASP A 188 13.73 17.48 6.54
N GLY A 189 12.63 17.91 7.17
CA GLY A 189 12.58 18.23 8.60
C GLY A 189 12.14 17.06 9.49
N GLY A 190 11.94 15.86 8.93
CA GLY A 190 11.66 14.65 9.71
C GLY A 190 10.22 14.45 10.19
N TYR A 191 9.28 15.36 9.89
CA TYR A 191 7.88 15.25 10.33
C TYR A 191 6.93 15.04 9.15
N ASN A 192 6.11 14.00 9.25
CA ASN A 192 5.25 13.55 8.14
C ASN A 192 3.82 13.29 8.65
N GLY A 193 2.81 13.77 7.94
CA GLY A 193 1.45 13.27 8.10
C GLY A 193 1.26 12.06 7.19
N VAL A 194 0.91 10.92 7.76
CA VAL A 194 0.72 9.67 7.00
C VAL A 194 -0.73 9.26 7.08
N SER A 195 -1.34 9.00 5.94
CA SER A 195 -2.67 8.41 5.80
C SER A 195 -2.69 7.41 4.65
N THR A 196 -3.76 6.62 4.58
CA THR A 196 -3.96 5.63 3.53
C THR A 196 -5.29 5.83 2.81
N ASP A 197 -5.33 5.48 1.52
CA ASP A 197 -6.53 5.51 0.68
C ASP A 197 -6.45 4.38 -0.37
N GLY A 198 -7.12 3.26 -0.10
CA GLY A 198 -7.07 2.06 -0.94
C GLY A 198 -5.67 1.43 -0.99
N ASP A 199 -5.01 1.52 -2.15
CA ASP A 199 -3.63 1.08 -2.34
C ASP A 199 -2.61 2.23 -2.23
N LEU A 200 -3.06 3.45 -1.95
CA LEU A 200 -2.22 4.62 -1.80
C LEU A 200 -1.82 4.83 -0.34
N VAL A 201 -0.55 5.12 -0.15
CA VAL A 201 0.00 5.74 1.06
C VAL A 201 0.27 7.20 0.74
N ILE A 202 -0.33 8.09 1.52
CA ILE A 202 -0.25 9.53 1.34
C ILE A 202 0.65 10.07 2.44
N GLU A 203 1.83 10.53 2.03
CA GLU A 203 2.76 11.25 2.89
C GLU A 203 2.61 12.75 2.64
N SER A 204 2.02 13.44 3.61
CA SER A 204 1.92 14.90 3.63
C SER A 204 3.05 15.48 4.46
N LEU A 205 3.56 16.64 4.05
CA LEU A 205 4.54 17.42 4.80
C LEU A 205 3.89 18.70 5.33
N PRO A 206 2.97 18.59 6.31
CA PRO A 206 2.28 19.75 6.85
C PRO A 206 3.24 20.64 7.65
N GLY A 207 2.99 21.94 7.62
CA GLY A 207 3.59 22.97 8.48
C GLY A 207 2.90 23.11 9.82
N TYR A 208 3.46 23.96 10.68
CA TYR A 208 2.84 24.30 11.97
C TYR A 208 1.57 25.14 11.80
N SER A 209 1.42 25.84 10.69
CA SER A 209 0.19 26.53 10.32
C SER A 209 -0.47 25.84 9.13
N THR A 210 -1.79 26.01 9.04
CA THR A 210 -2.55 25.68 7.83
C THR A 210 -1.86 26.32 6.63
N HIS A 211 -1.72 25.57 5.54
CA HIS A 211 -1.17 26.05 4.27
C HIS A 211 0.34 26.37 4.22
N THR A 212 1.18 25.85 5.12
CA THR A 212 2.65 25.96 4.99
C THR A 212 3.32 24.60 5.10
N ALA A 213 4.55 24.42 4.61
CA ALA A 213 5.36 23.23 4.88
C ALA A 213 6.27 23.43 6.10
N ARG A 214 6.41 22.44 7.01
CA ARG A 214 7.20 22.59 8.26
C ARG A 214 8.68 22.83 8.00
N CYS A 215 9.19 22.23 6.93
CA CYS A 215 10.58 22.40 6.51
C CYS A 215 10.84 23.71 5.75
N CYS A 216 9.80 24.33 5.19
CA CYS A 216 9.90 25.46 4.27
C CYS A 216 8.65 26.36 4.40
N PRO A 217 8.61 27.28 5.38
CA PRO A 217 7.43 28.13 5.61
C PRO A 217 7.00 28.99 4.41
N ASP A 218 7.93 29.29 3.51
CA ASP A 218 7.72 30.04 2.26
C ASP A 218 7.26 29.15 1.08
N ARG A 219 6.95 27.87 1.33
CA ARG A 219 6.50 26.91 0.31
C ARG A 219 5.18 26.27 0.71
N PRO A 220 4.32 25.92 -0.27
CA PRO A 220 3.12 25.13 0.00
C PRO A 220 3.46 23.76 0.60
N PRO A 221 2.57 23.17 1.41
CA PRO A 221 2.71 21.78 1.82
C PRO A 221 2.83 20.86 0.59
N LEU A 222 3.63 19.81 0.70
CA LEU A 222 3.70 18.75 -0.31
C LEU A 222 2.92 17.52 0.13
N GLU A 223 2.20 16.94 -0.81
CA GLU A 223 1.62 15.61 -0.72
C GLU A 223 2.36 14.70 -1.70
N ILE A 224 3.00 13.66 -1.16
CA ILE A 224 3.68 12.60 -1.89
C ILE A 224 2.81 11.35 -1.79
N ARG A 225 2.23 10.95 -2.92
CA ARG A 225 1.42 9.74 -3.01
C ARG A 225 2.27 8.58 -3.50
N LEU A 226 2.22 7.47 -2.78
CA LEU A 226 2.94 6.26 -3.07
C LEU A 226 1.94 5.13 -3.24
N ARG A 227 2.04 4.39 -4.33
CA ARG A 227 1.18 3.24 -4.61
C ARG A 227 1.84 1.96 -4.14
N PHE A 228 1.10 1.17 -3.37
CA PHE A 228 1.49 -0.17 -2.98
C PHE A 228 1.11 -1.18 -4.07
N THR A 229 2.12 -1.84 -4.62
CA THR A 229 1.95 -2.81 -5.72
C THR A 229 1.72 -4.25 -5.24
N GLY A 230 1.67 -4.46 -3.92
CA GLY A 230 1.64 -5.79 -3.28
C GLY A 230 3.02 -6.26 -2.82
N THR A 231 4.11 -5.73 -3.40
CA THR A 231 5.48 -6.10 -3.00
C THR A 231 6.49 -4.95 -3.03
N SER A 232 6.08 -3.77 -3.52
CA SER A 232 6.91 -2.57 -3.55
C SER A 232 6.05 -1.32 -3.38
N LEU A 233 6.71 -0.18 -3.15
CA LEU A 233 6.12 1.14 -3.23
C LEU A 233 6.63 1.84 -4.50
N THR A 234 5.71 2.45 -5.24
CA THR A 234 6.04 3.26 -6.42
C THR A 234 5.49 4.66 -6.25
N LEU A 235 6.24 5.67 -6.69
CA LEU A 235 5.73 7.05 -6.71
C LEU A 235 4.53 7.13 -7.65
N ASP A 236 3.39 7.54 -7.11
CA ASP A 236 2.16 7.76 -7.87
C ASP A 236 2.07 9.20 -8.35
N SER A 237 2.12 10.14 -7.41
CA SER A 237 2.03 11.57 -7.72
C SER A 237 2.65 12.43 -6.63
N VAL A 238 3.01 13.65 -7.00
CA VAL A 238 3.47 14.69 -6.06
C VAL A 238 2.72 15.98 -6.34
N LYS A 239 2.03 16.50 -5.35
CA LYS A 239 1.21 17.72 -5.47
C LYS A 239 1.57 18.71 -4.38
N GLU A 240 1.57 19.99 -4.75
CA GLU A 240 1.55 21.07 -3.77
C GLU A 240 0.11 21.30 -3.35
N VAL A 241 -0.13 21.37 -2.05
CA VAL A 241 -1.47 21.53 -1.47
C VAL A 241 -1.81 23.01 -1.44
N LEU A 242 -2.92 23.38 -2.08
CA LEU A 242 -3.45 24.74 -2.17
C LEU A 242 -4.76 24.89 -1.40
N PRO A 243 -5.12 26.10 -0.92
CA PRO A 243 -4.40 27.37 -1.10
C PRO A 243 -3.10 27.42 -0.29
N PHE A 244 -2.15 28.27 -0.72
CA PHE A 244 -0.90 28.55 -0.03
C PHE A 244 -0.97 29.98 0.53
N THR A 245 -0.64 30.16 1.81
CA THR A 245 -0.50 31.49 2.41
C THR A 245 0.91 31.61 2.97
N PRO A 246 1.84 32.27 2.26
CA PRO A 246 3.20 32.42 2.76
C PRO A 246 3.18 33.20 4.08
N GLN A 247 3.87 32.69 5.08
CA GLN A 247 4.12 33.44 6.31
C GLN A 247 5.17 34.49 6.03
N LYS A 248 4.77 35.77 5.99
CA LYS A 248 5.74 36.87 6.05
C LYS A 248 6.32 36.89 7.45
N TYR A 249 7.57 36.46 7.60
CA TYR A 249 8.37 36.71 8.79
C TYR A 249 8.96 38.11 8.74
#